data_AF-A0A1G8JBM2-F1
#
_entry.id   AF-A0A1G8JBM2-F1
#
_cell.length_a   1.000
_cell.length_b   1.000
_cell.length_c   1.000
_cell.angle_alpha   90.00
_cell.angle_beta   90.00
_cell.angle_gamma   90.00
#
_symmetry.space_group_name_H-M   'P 1'
#
loop_
_entity.id
_entity.type
_entity.pdbx_description
1 polymer ?
#
loop_
_entity_poly.entity_id
_entity_poly.type
_entity_poly.pdbx_seq_one_letter_code
_entity_poly.pdbx_strand_id
1 'polypeptide(L)'
;MRRPLALLCLCLLALLPTLGQATPDVLRVASGNESMPALAPLVDQYQADTGNKVLLIQGDSATLATEIAQGAAFDLFFSDDGSARQLNAQGLGEPAQTYACKTQPRQYTVLVQGPRHVLAERFLAYLRAHRETLRQAGYQLPSDPGCGP
;
A
#
# COMPACT_ATOMS: atom_id res chain seq x y z
N MET A 1 -30.97 -39.38 -39.61
CA MET A 1 -29.65 -39.34 -38.94
C MET A 1 -29.06 -37.92 -39.06
N ARG A 2 -29.40 -36.99 -38.15
CA ARG A 2 -28.91 -35.58 -38.20
C ARG A 2 -28.84 -34.97 -36.78
N ARG A 3 -28.20 -35.65 -35.83
CA ARG A 3 -28.01 -35.16 -34.45
C ARG A 3 -26.58 -35.20 -33.87
N PRO A 4 -25.49 -35.58 -34.56
CA PRO A 4 -24.16 -35.54 -33.93
C PRO A 4 -23.53 -34.13 -33.95
N LEU A 5 -23.91 -33.27 -34.90
CA LEU A 5 -23.27 -31.96 -35.08
C LEU A 5 -23.66 -30.93 -34.01
N ALA A 6 -24.89 -31.01 -33.48
CA ALA A 6 -25.38 -30.10 -32.45
C ALA A 6 -24.73 -30.34 -31.08
N LEU A 7 -24.33 -31.58 -30.78
CA LEU A 7 -23.63 -31.94 -29.55
C LEU A 7 -22.17 -31.48 -29.55
N LEU A 8 -21.52 -31.43 -30.72
CA LEU A 8 -20.11 -31.00 -30.83
C LEU A 8 -19.95 -29.49 -30.58
N CYS A 9 -20.91 -28.65 -31.01
CA CYS A 9 -20.89 -27.21 -30.73
C CYS A 9 -21.13 -26.86 -29.26
N LEU A 10 -21.87 -27.69 -28.51
CA LEU A 10 -22.18 -27.42 -27.11
C LEU A 10 -20.98 -27.72 -26.19
N CYS A 11 -20.13 -28.69 -26.54
CA CYS A 11 -18.90 -28.98 -25.80
C CYS A 11 -17.80 -27.92 -26.03
N LEU A 12 -17.76 -27.28 -27.20
CA LEU A 12 -16.74 -26.27 -27.52
C LEU A 12 -16.96 -24.94 -26.76
N LEU A 13 -18.20 -24.64 -26.36
CA LEU A 13 -18.54 -23.42 -25.61
C LEU A 13 -18.18 -23.50 -24.11
N ALA A 14 -17.84 -24.69 -23.59
CA ALA A 14 -17.50 -24.90 -22.19
C ALA A 14 -16.00 -24.68 -21.87
N LEU A 15 -15.17 -24.42 -22.87
CA LEU A 15 -13.72 -24.20 -22.71
C LEU A 15 -13.31 -22.72 -22.80
N LEU A 16 -14.24 -21.75 -22.75
CA LEU A 16 -13.81 -20.37 -22.59
C LEU A 16 -13.17 -20.22 -21.21
N PRO A 17 -11.85 -19.95 -21.12
CA PRO A 17 -11.28 -19.57 -19.85
C PRO A 17 -12.02 -18.31 -19.42
N THR A 18 -12.64 -18.36 -18.24
CA THR A 18 -13.04 -17.14 -17.55
C THR A 18 -11.73 -16.40 -17.26
N LEU A 19 -11.29 -15.58 -18.21
CA LEU A 19 -10.38 -14.48 -17.96
C LEU A 19 -11.16 -13.58 -17.00
N GLY A 20 -11.12 -13.92 -15.71
CA GLY A 20 -11.52 -13.03 -14.65
C GLY A 20 -10.69 -11.78 -14.89
N GLN A 21 -11.34 -10.74 -15.42
CA GLN A 21 -10.75 -9.42 -15.48
C GLN A 21 -10.61 -9.01 -14.02
N ALA A 22 -9.48 -9.36 -13.42
CA ALA A 22 -9.09 -8.84 -12.14
C ALA A 22 -8.98 -7.34 -12.35
N THR A 23 -10.01 -6.61 -11.94
CA THR A 23 -9.91 -5.17 -11.76
C THR A 23 -8.66 -4.96 -10.90
N PRO A 24 -7.72 -4.09 -11.30
CA PRO A 24 -6.51 -3.89 -10.52
C PRO A 24 -6.91 -3.53 -9.09
N ASP A 25 -6.54 -4.35 -8.12
CA ASP A 25 -6.83 -4.04 -6.73
C ASP A 25 -6.14 -2.72 -6.39
N VAL A 26 -6.92 -1.76 -5.88
CA VAL A 26 -6.40 -0.45 -5.47
C VAL A 26 -5.88 -0.57 -4.05
N LEU A 27 -4.59 -0.27 -3.86
CA LEU A 27 -3.97 -0.14 -2.55
C LEU A 27 -4.42 1.17 -1.90
N ARG A 28 -4.99 1.09 -0.70
CA ARG A 28 -5.49 2.25 0.05
C ARG A 28 -4.47 2.65 1.11
N VAL A 29 -3.84 3.80 0.90
CA VAL A 29 -2.74 4.28 1.74
C VAL A 29 -3.21 5.52 2.49
N ALA A 30 -3.23 5.46 3.81
CA ALA A 30 -3.35 6.64 4.67
C ALA A 30 -1.97 7.26 4.85
N SER A 31 -1.87 8.59 4.75
CA SER A 31 -0.64 9.33 4.95
C SER A 31 -0.88 10.55 5.82
N GLY A 32 0.00 10.72 6.80
CA GLY A 32 0.18 11.97 7.50
C GLY A 32 0.46 13.15 6.55
N ASN A 33 0.08 14.35 6.98
CA ASN A 33 0.27 15.61 6.26
C ASN A 33 1.72 15.90 5.90
N GLU A 34 2.66 15.65 6.81
CA GLU A 34 4.07 15.97 6.59
C GLU A 34 4.75 14.96 5.67
N SER A 35 4.31 13.69 5.67
CA SER A 35 4.80 12.63 4.77
C SER A 35 4.28 12.79 3.34
N MET A 36 3.13 13.45 3.16
CA MET A 36 2.46 13.57 1.86
C MET A 36 3.35 14.15 0.74
N PRO A 37 4.11 15.24 0.92
CA PRO A 37 4.98 15.79 -0.13
C PRO A 37 6.05 14.82 -0.64
N ALA A 38 6.47 13.85 0.18
CA ALA A 38 7.43 12.82 -0.23
C ALA A 38 6.71 11.60 -0.87
N LEU A 39 5.54 11.23 -0.35
CA LEU A 39 4.83 10.03 -0.81
C LEU A 39 4.06 10.25 -2.11
N ALA A 40 3.46 11.42 -2.34
CA ALA A 40 2.70 11.71 -3.56
C ALA A 40 3.51 11.48 -4.85
N PRO A 41 4.71 12.09 -5.05
CA PRO A 41 5.47 11.88 -6.28
C PRO A 41 5.97 10.42 -6.42
N LEU A 42 6.28 9.76 -5.31
CA LEU A 42 6.65 8.34 -5.32
C LEU A 42 5.48 7.45 -5.74
N VAL A 43 4.27 7.76 -5.27
CA VAL A 43 3.04 7.07 -5.66
C VAL A 43 2.76 7.28 -7.15
N ASP A 44 2.87 8.50 -7.65
CA ASP A 44 2.70 8.77 -9.09
C ASP A 44 3.69 7.96 -9.93
N GLN A 45 4.96 7.93 -9.51
CA GLN A 45 5.98 7.13 -10.19
C GLN A 45 5.67 5.63 -10.12
N TYR A 46 5.30 5.10 -8.95
CA TYR A 46 4.93 3.70 -8.78
C TYR A 46 3.77 3.28 -9.69
N GLN A 47 2.76 4.14 -9.80
CA GLN A 47 1.60 3.88 -10.65
C GLN A 47 1.96 3.92 -12.13
N ALA A 48 2.85 4.82 -12.54
CA ALA A 48 3.36 4.91 -13.91
C ALA A 48 4.23 3.70 -14.29
N ASP A 49 5.16 3.32 -13.41
CA ASP A 49 6.16 2.28 -13.68
C ASP A 49 5.58 0.86 -13.62
N THR A 50 4.57 0.63 -12.78
CA THR A 50 4.05 -0.72 -12.51
C THR A 50 2.62 -0.96 -13.00
N GLY A 51 1.86 0.10 -13.28
CA GLY A 51 0.43 0.01 -13.58
C GLY A 51 -0.47 -0.32 -12.37
N ASN A 52 0.09 -0.66 -11.20
CA ASN A 52 -0.66 -0.87 -9.96
C ASN A 52 -1.29 0.46 -9.51
N LYS A 53 -2.45 0.41 -8.84
CA LYS A 53 -3.18 1.60 -8.42
C LYS A 53 -3.06 1.83 -6.93
N VAL A 54 -2.87 3.09 -6.56
CA VAL A 54 -2.78 3.53 -5.17
C VAL A 54 -3.75 4.68 -4.96
N LEU A 55 -4.64 4.52 -3.99
CA LEU A 55 -5.44 5.60 -3.45
C LEU A 55 -4.70 6.15 -2.22
N LEU A 56 -4.00 7.26 -2.41
CA LEU A 56 -3.28 7.96 -1.35
C LEU A 56 -4.20 9.00 -0.70
N ILE A 57 -4.44 8.87 0.60
CA ILE A 57 -5.36 9.70 1.38
C ILE A 57 -4.55 10.47 2.41
N GLN A 58 -4.67 11.79 2.40
CA GLN A 58 -4.00 12.69 3.33
C GLN A 58 -4.85 12.94 4.57
N GLY A 59 -4.21 13.03 5.74
CA GLY A 59 -4.85 13.50 6.95
C GLY A 59 -3.87 13.77 8.08
N ASP A 60 -4.39 14.27 9.20
CA ASP A 60 -3.66 14.30 10.46
C ASP A 60 -3.43 12.86 10.98
N SER A 61 -2.24 12.56 11.50
CA SER A 61 -1.87 11.17 11.84
C SER A 61 -2.72 10.60 12.99
N ALA A 62 -3.01 11.41 14.02
CA ALA A 62 -3.84 10.98 15.14
C ALA A 62 -5.31 10.78 14.73
N THR A 63 -5.81 11.65 13.84
CA THR A 63 -7.16 11.54 13.26
C THR A 63 -7.28 10.28 12.41
N LEU A 64 -6.36 10.05 11.47
CA LEU A 64 -6.33 8.84 10.64
C LEU A 64 -6.21 7.58 11.49
N ALA A 65 -5.39 7.59 12.54
CA ALA A 65 -5.27 6.47 13.46
C ALA A 65 -6.58 6.19 14.22
N THR A 66 -7.33 7.23 14.58
CA THR A 66 -8.66 7.08 15.17
C THR A 66 -9.63 6.42 14.19
N GLU A 67 -9.63 6.84 12.92
CA GLU A 67 -10.46 6.24 11.87
C GLU A 67 -10.08 4.77 11.64
N ILE A 68 -8.78 4.45 11.59
CA ILE A 68 -8.28 3.08 11.47
C ILE A 68 -8.75 2.23 12.65
N ALA A 69 -8.65 2.74 13.88
CA ALA A 69 -9.12 2.05 15.07
C ALA A 69 -10.65 1.82 15.07
N GLN A 70 -11.40 2.66 14.36
CA GLN A 70 -12.84 2.52 14.15
C GLN A 70 -13.20 1.61 12.96
N GLY A 71 -12.21 1.05 12.25
CA GLY A 71 -12.42 0.11 11.16
C GLY A 71 -12.42 0.73 9.76
N ALA A 72 -11.88 1.94 9.60
CA ALA A 72 -11.64 2.49 8.27
C ALA A 72 -10.74 1.55 7.46
N ALA A 73 -11.18 1.21 6.25
CA ALA A 73 -10.59 0.17 5.44
C ALA A 73 -9.36 0.67 4.65
N PHE A 74 -8.25 0.89 5.35
CA PHE A 74 -6.93 1.17 4.80
C PHE A 74 -6.06 -0.10 4.77
N ASP A 75 -5.14 -0.18 3.81
CA ASP A 75 -4.19 -1.29 3.69
C ASP A 75 -2.85 -0.97 4.34
N LEU A 76 -2.43 0.30 4.27
CA LEU A 76 -1.13 0.78 4.71
C LEU A 76 -1.28 2.18 5.29
N PHE A 77 -0.62 2.44 6.42
CA PHE A 77 -0.64 3.74 7.07
C PHE A 77 0.77 4.28 7.26
N PHE A 78 1.05 5.46 6.71
CA PHE A 78 2.26 6.25 6.95
C PHE A 78 1.95 7.36 7.93
N SER A 79 2.56 7.28 9.12
CA SER A 79 2.39 8.20 10.23
C SER A 79 3.54 9.20 10.29
N ASP A 80 3.18 10.45 10.59
CA ASP A 80 4.14 11.51 10.88
C ASP A 80 4.65 11.48 12.32
N ASP A 81 3.93 10.80 13.21
CA ASP A 81 4.24 10.69 14.63
C ASP A 81 4.19 9.22 15.10
N GLY A 82 4.08 9.00 16.41
CA GLY A 82 4.01 7.68 17.03
C GLY A 82 2.71 6.89 16.77
N SER A 83 1.75 7.41 16.00
CA SER A 83 0.43 6.79 15.84
C SER A 83 0.49 5.37 15.25
N ALA A 84 1.38 5.09 14.29
CA ALA A 84 1.54 3.74 13.76
C ALA A 84 1.95 2.72 14.84
N ARG A 85 2.85 3.11 15.74
CA ARG A 85 3.26 2.28 16.88
C ARG A 85 2.13 2.09 17.88
N GLN A 86 1.35 3.15 18.12
CA GLN A 86 0.20 3.09 19.01
C GLN A 86 -0.91 2.15 18.47
N LEU A 87 -1.14 2.13 17.16
CA LEU A 87 -2.06 1.18 16.54
C LEU A 87 -1.58 -0.27 16.72
N ASN A 88 -0.30 -0.54 16.45
CA ASN A 88 0.25 -1.87 16.65
C ASN A 88 0.14 -2.34 18.12
N ALA A 89 0.37 -1.44 19.08
CA ALA A 89 0.17 -1.73 20.51
C ALA A 89 -1.28 -2.09 20.88
N GLN A 90 -2.26 -1.68 20.07
CA GLN A 90 -3.67 -2.06 20.20
C GLN A 90 -4.00 -3.36 19.44
N GLY A 91 -3.02 -4.03 18.85
CA GLY A 91 -3.21 -5.21 18.01
C GLY A 91 -3.68 -4.89 16.59
N LEU A 92 -3.61 -3.62 16.17
CA LEU A 92 -3.98 -3.18 14.83
C LEU A 92 -2.73 -2.97 13.97
N GLY A 93 -2.64 -3.76 12.90
CA GLY A 93 -1.52 -3.71 11.97
C GLY A 93 -0.22 -4.33 12.50
N GLU A 94 0.73 -4.45 11.59
CA GLU A 94 2.04 -5.03 11.84
C GLU A 94 2.96 -4.09 12.66
N PRO A 95 4.06 -4.61 13.24
CA PRO A 95 5.03 -3.78 13.95
C PRO A 95 5.49 -2.60 13.10
N ALA A 96 5.29 -1.38 13.64
CA ALA A 96 5.59 -0.16 12.91
C ALA A 96 7.08 -0.09 12.52
N GLN A 97 7.34 0.25 11.27
CA GLN A 97 8.69 0.33 10.71
C GLN A 97 9.05 1.78 10.41
N THR A 98 10.24 2.21 10.79
CA THR A 98 10.77 3.52 10.40
C THR A 98 11.22 3.45 8.94
N TYR A 99 10.74 4.38 8.10
CA TYR A 99 11.12 4.43 6.68
C TYR A 99 11.94 5.65 6.30
N ALA A 100 11.84 6.72 7.09
CA ALA A 100 12.51 7.99 6.87
C ALA A 100 12.55 8.80 8.16
N CYS A 101 13.43 9.79 8.24
CA CYS A 101 13.43 10.76 9.34
C CYS A 101 13.60 12.18 8.85
N LYS A 102 13.04 13.09 9.62
CA LYS A 102 13.31 14.52 9.50
C LYS A 102 13.56 15.05 10.91
N THR A 103 12.71 15.95 11.40
CA THR A 103 12.71 16.33 12.82
C THR A 103 12.37 15.15 13.74
N GLN A 104 11.58 14.19 13.24
CA GLN A 104 11.16 12.99 13.94
C GLN A 104 11.21 11.77 12.99
N PRO A 105 11.28 10.53 13.53
CA PRO A 105 11.13 9.32 12.74
C PRO A 105 9.73 9.24 12.12
N ARG A 106 9.67 8.93 10.83
CA ARG A 106 8.44 8.63 10.11
C ARG A 106 8.26 7.13 10.04
N GLN A 107 7.06 6.68 10.38
CA GLN A 107 6.77 5.26 10.52
C GLN A 107 5.67 4.83 9.57
N TYR A 108 5.66 3.56 9.17
CA TYR A 108 4.49 2.95 8.56
C TYR A 108 4.09 1.67 9.28
N THR A 109 2.84 1.26 9.12
CA THR A 109 2.35 -0.08 9.50
C THR A 109 1.43 -0.63 8.42
N VAL A 110 1.59 -1.93 8.12
CA VAL A 110 0.68 -2.66 7.23
C VAL A 110 -0.55 -3.07 8.04
N LEU A 111 -1.75 -2.72 7.56
CA LEU A 111 -3.00 -2.90 8.30
C LEU A 111 -3.77 -4.17 7.89
N VAL A 112 -3.44 -4.73 6.73
CA VAL A 112 -4.19 -5.85 6.11
C VAL A 112 -3.36 -7.11 6.01
N GLN A 113 -4.05 -8.25 6.04
CA GLN A 113 -3.46 -9.58 5.85
C GLN A 113 -3.95 -10.20 4.52
N GLY A 114 -3.44 -11.39 4.19
CA GLY A 114 -3.92 -12.18 3.05
C GLY A 114 -3.62 -11.54 1.69
N PRO A 115 -4.50 -11.66 0.69
CA PRO A 115 -4.20 -11.22 -0.68
C PRO A 115 -3.87 -9.72 -0.81
N ARG A 116 -4.52 -8.86 0.00
CA ARG A 116 -4.29 -7.41 -0.03
C ARG A 116 -2.93 -7.02 0.57
N HIS A 117 -2.39 -7.81 1.50
CA HIS A 117 -1.05 -7.61 2.05
C HIS A 117 0.03 -7.58 0.95
N VAL A 118 -0.14 -8.37 -0.12
CA VAL A 118 0.78 -8.40 -1.26
C VAL A 118 0.86 -7.05 -1.97
N LEU A 119 -0.23 -6.28 -1.99
CA LEU A 119 -0.24 -4.94 -2.59
C LEU A 119 0.62 -3.97 -1.77
N ALA A 120 0.50 -4.04 -0.44
CA ALA A 120 1.29 -3.23 0.47
C ALA A 120 2.78 -3.57 0.34
N GLU A 121 3.13 -4.86 0.31
CA GLU A 121 4.52 -5.30 0.17
C GLU A 121 5.16 -4.88 -1.16
N ARG A 122 4.40 -4.91 -2.27
CA ARG A 122 4.91 -4.43 -3.56
C ARG A 122 5.22 -2.93 -3.51
N PHE A 123 4.33 -2.14 -2.92
CA PHE A 123 4.55 -0.70 -2.76
C PHE A 123 5.73 -0.41 -1.81
N LEU A 124 5.83 -1.13 -0.70
CA LEU A 124 6.94 -0.99 0.25
C LEU A 124 8.28 -1.43 -0.36
N ALA A 125 8.29 -2.50 -1.16
CA ALA A 125 9.47 -2.90 -1.92
C ALA A 125 9.89 -1.81 -2.90
N TYR A 126 8.93 -1.20 -3.59
CA TYR A 126 9.18 -0.08 -4.49
C TYR A 126 9.72 1.14 -3.77
N LEU A 127 9.11 1.56 -2.64
CA LEU A 127 9.62 2.62 -1.76
C LEU A 127 11.07 2.34 -1.34
N ARG A 128 11.38 1.10 -0.96
CA ARG A 128 12.75 0.70 -0.56
C ARG A 128 13.75 0.77 -1.71
N ALA A 129 13.33 0.50 -2.94
CA ALA A 129 14.17 0.63 -4.13
C ALA A 129 14.37 2.10 -4.57
N HIS A 130 13.42 2.98 -4.23
CA HIS A 130 13.39 4.39 -4.67
C HIS A 130 13.66 5.37 -3.53
N ARG A 131 14.37 4.96 -2.47
CA ARG A 131 14.63 5.81 -1.29
C ARG A 131 15.33 7.14 -1.60
N GLU A 132 15.95 7.28 -2.77
CA GLU A 132 16.55 8.54 -3.19
C GLU A 132 15.50 9.66 -3.36
N THR A 133 14.25 9.33 -3.69
CA THR A 133 13.17 10.33 -3.75
C THR A 133 12.86 10.91 -2.37
N LEU A 134 13.00 10.12 -1.30
CA LEU A 134 12.89 10.59 0.09
C LEU A 134 14.00 11.60 0.41
N ARG A 135 15.24 11.31 -0.02
CA ARG A 135 16.37 12.23 0.19
C ARG A 135 16.18 13.55 -0.54
N GLN A 136 15.70 13.50 -1.78
CA GLN A 136 15.36 14.69 -2.56
C GLN A 136 14.26 15.52 -1.88
N ALA A 137 13.34 14.88 -1.17
CA ALA A 137 12.32 15.53 -0.33
C ALA A 137 12.86 16.00 1.04
N GLY A 138 14.16 15.87 1.30
CA GLY A 138 14.83 16.34 2.52
C GLY A 138 14.72 15.39 3.72
N TYR A 139 14.46 14.11 3.48
CA TYR A 139 14.47 13.08 4.52
C TYR A 139 15.81 12.35 4.60
N GLN A 140 16.15 11.93 5.81
CA GLN A 140 17.20 10.96 6.09
C GLN A 140 16.63 9.55 6.01
N LEU A 141 17.47 8.57 5.66
CA LEU A 141 17.09 7.15 5.64
C LEU A 141 17.43 6.49 6.97
N PRO A 142 16.75 5.39 7.37
CA PRO A 142 17.05 4.68 8.62
C PRO A 142 18.49 4.16 8.74
N SER A 143 19.20 4.02 7.62
CA SER A 143 20.62 3.67 7.58
C SER A 143 21.55 4.83 7.90
N ASP A 144 21.05 6.06 7.86
CA ASP A 144 21.83 7.28 8.05
C ASP A 144 21.97 7.56 9.56
N PRO A 145 23.13 8.10 10.03
CA PRO A 145 23.33 8.41 11.44
C PRO A 145 22.26 9.37 11.98
N GLY A 146 21.61 9.00 13.09
CA GLY A 146 20.58 9.83 13.74
C GLY A 146 19.14 9.58 13.27
N CYS A 147 18.92 8.70 12.29
CA CYS A 147 17.59 8.33 11.80
C CYS A 147 17.11 6.92 12.25
N GLY A 148 17.92 6.17 12.98
CA GLY A 148 17.43 4.93 13.60
C GLY A 148 18.47 4.14 14.37
N PRO A 149 18.04 3.11 15.13
CA PRO A 149 16.67 2.59 15.24
C PRO A 149 15.71 3.42 16.12
#